data_AF-A0A7W5Z4Y5-F1
#
_entry.id   AF-A0A7W5Z4Y5-F1
#
_cell.length_a   1.000
_cell.length_b   1.000
_cell.length_c   1.000
_cell.angle_alpha   90.00
_cell.angle_beta   90.00
_cell.angle_gamma   90.00
#
_symmetry.space_group_name_H-M   'P 1'
#
loop_
_entity.id
_entity.type
_entity.pdbx_description
1 polymer ?
#
loop_
_entity_poly.entity_id
_entity_poly.type
_entity_poly.pdbx_seq_one_letter_code
_entity_poly.pdbx_strand_id
1 'polypeptide(L)' 'MDPEKQRAIASKGGQSVPDEKRSFSQNRKLASEAGRKGGRSVPDEKRSFSRDPNLAAEAGRKGGQSPAKTE' A
#
# COMPACT_ATOMS: atom_id res chain seq x y z
N MET A 1 13.16 -21.40 -6.43
CA MET A 1 12.63 -20.12 -6.92
C MET A 1 13.33 -19.01 -6.14
N ASP A 2 13.96 -18.07 -6.83
CA ASP A 2 14.70 -16.98 -6.19
C ASP A 2 13.70 -15.91 -5.66
N PRO A 3 13.79 -15.49 -4.38
CA PRO A 3 12.89 -14.47 -3.82
C PRO A 3 12.91 -13.15 -4.59
N GLU A 4 14.06 -12.76 -5.15
CA GLU A 4 14.17 -11.55 -5.96
C GLU A 4 13.40 -11.70 -7.28
N LYS A 5 13.50 -12.88 -7.90
CA LYS A 5 12.75 -13.21 -9.12
C LYS A 5 11.24 -13.20 -8.87
N GLN A 6 10.78 -13.69 -7.72
CA GLN A 6 9.37 -13.64 -7.33
C GLN A 6 8.88 -12.19 -7.15
N ARG A 7 9.68 -11.35 -6.47
CA ARG A 7 9.35 -9.92 -6.29
C ARG A 7 9.33 -9.17 -7.61
N ALA A 8 10.28 -9.46 -8.51
CA ALA A 8 10.32 -8.84 -9.83
C ALA A 8 9.09 -9.19 -10.67
N ILE A 9 8.61 -10.44 -10.61
CA ILE A 9 7.38 -10.87 -11.30
C ILE A 9 6.14 -10.18 -10.70
N ALA A 10 6.02 -10.15 -9.37
CA ALA A 10 4.91 -9.46 -8.70
C ALA A 10 4.89 -7.96 -8.98
N SER A 11 6.07 -7.32 -8.99
CA SER A 11 6.23 -5.90 -9.30
C SER A 11 5.85 -5.59 -10.74
N LYS A 12 6.32 -6.39 -11.71
CA LYS A 12 5.93 -6.26 -13.13
C LYS A 12 4.42 -6.41 -13.33
N GLY A 13 3.80 -7.40 -12.68
CA GLY A 13 2.35 -7.60 -12.76
C GLY A 13 1.55 -6.37 -12.28
N GLY A 14 1.97 -5.72 -11.19
CA GLY A 14 1.33 -4.50 -10.69
C GLY A 14 1.60 -3.26 -11.54
N GLN A 15 2.79 -3.15 -12.15
CA GLN A 15 3.16 -2.05 -13.04
C GLN A 15 2.43 -2.11 -14.39
N SER A 16 2.13 -3.31 -14.89
CA SER A 16 1.39 -3.50 -16.15
C SER A 16 -0.07 -3.02 -16.09
N VAL A 17 -0.62 -2.81 -14.90
CA VAL A 17 -1.96 -2.25 -14.71
C VAL A 17 -1.84 -0.73 -14.54
N PRO A 18 -2.48 0.07 -15.41
CA PRO A 18 -2.54 1.52 -15.26
C PRO A 18 -3.04 1.89 -13.86
N ASP A 19 -2.49 2.95 -13.26
CA ASP A 19 -2.79 3.36 -11.89
C ASP A 19 -4.30 3.43 -11.60
N GLU A 20 -5.09 3.94 -12.54
CA GLU A 20 -6.54 4.06 -12.45
C GLU A 20 -7.23 2.70 -12.36
N LYS A 21 -6.72 1.67 -13.03
CA LYS A 21 -7.33 0.33 -13.08
C LYS A 21 -6.87 -0.60 -11.96
N ARG A 22 -5.95 -0.15 -11.10
CA ARG A 22 -5.48 -0.96 -9.96
C ARG A 22 -6.59 -1.10 -8.92
N SER A 23 -6.74 -2.30 -8.36
CA SER A 23 -7.78 -2.60 -7.37
C SER A 23 -7.74 -1.67 -6.14
N PHE A 24 -6.55 -1.22 -5.73
CA PHE A 24 -6.39 -0.28 -4.62
C PHE A 24 -6.82 1.16 -4.97
N SER A 25 -6.71 1.57 -6.24
CA SER A 25 -7.17 2.87 -6.70
C SER A 25 -8.69 2.90 -6.90
N GLN A 26 -9.27 1.77 -7.31
CA GLN A 26 -10.70 1.60 -7.54
C GLN A 26 -11.49 1.44 -6.24
N ASN A 27 -10.92 0.79 -5.22
CA ASN A 27 -11.61 0.53 -3.96
C ASN A 27 -10.79 1.00 -2.75
N ARG A 28 -11.16 2.19 -2.24
CA ARG A 28 -10.54 2.81 -1.08
C ARG A 28 -10.67 1.97 0.20
N LYS A 29 -11.78 1.24 0.37
CA LYS A 29 -11.96 0.32 1.51
C LYS A 29 -10.96 -0.83 1.43
N LEU A 30 -10.83 -1.46 0.26
CA LEU A 30 -9.84 -2.53 0.03
C LEU A 30 -8.41 -2.05 0.31
N ALA A 31 -8.03 -0.86 -0.18
CA ALA A 31 -6.73 -0.26 0.09
C ALA A 31 -6.49 -0.02 1.59
N SER A 32 -7.50 0.50 2.29
CA SER A 32 -7.43 0.79 3.72
C SER A 32 -7.33 -0.50 4.55
N GLU A 33 -8.09 -1.53 4.19
CA GLU A 33 -8.06 -2.84 4.86
C GLU A 33 -6.74 -3.57 4.63
N ALA A 34 -6.23 -3.56 3.39
CA ALA A 34 -4.93 -4.13 3.05
C ALA A 34 -3.79 -3.40 3.79
N GLY A 35 -3.82 -2.07 3.83
CA GLY A 35 -2.87 -1.27 4.60
C GLY A 35 -2.92 -1.58 6.10
N ARG A 36 -4.12 -1.65 6.69
CA ARG A 36 -4.31 -2.00 8.10
C ARG A 36 -3.82 -3.41 8.42
N LYS A 37 -4.11 -4.39 7.55
CA LYS A 37 -3.66 -5.78 7.70
C LYS A 37 -2.13 -5.86 7.62
N GLY A 38 -1.52 -5.21 6.63
CA GLY A 38 -0.07 -5.16 6.48
C GLY A 38 0.63 -4.52 7.70
N GLY A 39 0.08 -3.44 8.23
CA GLY A 39 0.61 -2.80 9.44
C GLY A 39 0.51 -3.68 10.69
N ARG A 40 -0.55 -4.48 10.83
CA ARG A 40 -0.71 -5.42 11.95
C ARG A 40 0.27 -6.59 11.91
N SER A 41 0.72 -7.01 10.73
CA SER A 41 1.72 -8.07 10.57
C SER A 41 3.14 -7.65 11.01
N VAL A 42 3.36 -6.35 11.23
CA VAL A 42 4.62 -5.82 11.74
C VAL A 42 4.56 -5.77 13.28
N PRO A 43 5.60 -6.21 14.01
CA PRO A 43 5.69 -6.06 15.47
C PRO A 43 5.58 -4.59 15.88
N ASP A 44 4.89 -4.29 16.98
CA ASP A 44 4.59 -2.91 17.41
C ASP A 44 5.81 -1.98 17.41
N GLU A 45 6.96 -2.44 17.90
CA GLU A 45 8.23 -1.69 17.93
C GLU A 45 8.77 -1.31 16.54
N LYS A 46 8.42 -2.09 15.51
CA LYS A 46 8.87 -1.91 14.12
C LYS A 46 7.84 -1.21 13.25
N ARG A 47 6.66 -0.88 13.78
CA ARG A 47 5.62 -0.19 13.02
C ARG A 47 6.03 1.26 12.77
N SER A 48 5.75 1.76 11.58
CA SER A 48 6.10 3.14 11.20
C SER A 48 5.55 4.17 12.19
N PHE A 49 4.35 3.96 12.73
CA PHE A 49 3.76 4.88 13.72
C PHE A 49 4.44 4.86 15.10
N SER A 50 5.09 3.76 15.48
CA SER A 50 5.86 3.66 16.72
C SER A 50 7.27 4.20 16.56
N ARG A 51 7.83 4.11 15.35
CA ARG A 51 9.20 4.53 15.04
C ARG A 51 9.28 6.00 14.62
N ASP A 52 8.33 6.46 13.81
CA ASP A 52 8.25 7.83 13.30
C ASP A 52 6.79 8.21 13.01
N PRO A 53 6.12 8.92 13.93
CA PRO A 53 4.74 9.33 13.74
C PRO A 53 4.54 10.30 12.57
N ASN A 54 5.57 11.07 12.17
CA ASN A 54 5.49 11.96 11.01
C ASN A 54 5.45 11.14 9.72
N LEU A 55 6.33 10.15 9.59
CA LEU A 55 6.33 9.22 8.45
C LEU A 55 4.98 8.49 8.32
N ALA A 56 4.41 8.05 9.44
CA ALA A 56 3.09 7.42 9.45
C ALA A 56 1.98 8.39 9.02
N ALA A 57 2.02 9.64 9.48
CA ALA A 57 1.07 10.67 9.09
C ALA A 57 1.20 11.06 7.61
N GLU A 58 2.41 11.11 7.06
CA GLU A 58 2.65 11.32 5.64
C GLU A 58 2.15 10.15 4.78
N ALA A 59 2.42 8.92 5.19
CA ALA A 59 1.90 7.74 4.50
C ALA A 59 0.37 7.70 4.53
N GLY A 60 -0.24 8.03 5.67
CA GLY A 60 -1.69 8.17 5.81
C GLY A 60 -2.26 9.28 4.94
N ARG A 61 -1.65 10.47 4.92
CA ARG A 61 -2.03 11.58 4.02
C ARG A 61 -1.92 11.17 2.57
N LYS A 62 -0.81 10.59 2.13
CA LYS A 62 -0.61 10.14 0.75
C LYS A 62 -1.63 9.08 0.33
N GLY A 63 -1.94 8.14 1.20
CA GLY A 63 -3.00 7.15 0.99
C GLY A 63 -4.41 7.76 0.96
N GLY A 64 -4.63 8.85 1.69
CA GLY A 64 -5.89 9.59 1.73
C GLY A 64 -6.05 10.64 0.61
N GLN A 65 -4.94 11.15 0.07
CA GLN A 65 -4.85 12.15 -0.99
C GLN A 65 -4.95 11.54 -2.38
N SER A 66 -4.91 10.21 -2.52
CA SER A 66 -5.27 9.56 -3.78
C SER A 66 -6.76 9.83 -4.01
N PRO A 67 -7.15 10.72 -4.93
CA PRO A 67 -8.56 10.95 -5.18
C PRO A 67 -9.13 9.63 -5.66
N ALA A 68 -10.22 9.16 -5.04
CA ALA A 68 -11.08 8.22 -5.73
C ALA A 68 -11.53 8.96 -6.99
N LYS A 69 -10.93 8.65 -8.15
CA LYS A 69 -11.42 9.18 -9.41
C LYS A 69 -12.79 8.54 -9.60
N THR A 70 -13.82 9.30 -9.23
CA THR A 70 -15.20 9.07 -9.63
C THR A 70 -15.24 9.18 -11.15
N GLU A 71 -15.61 8.08 -11.82
CA GLU A 71 -16.27 8.12 -13.12
C GLU A 71 -17.78 8.02 -12.90
#